data_AF-A0A9X5FFU6-F1
#
_entry.id   AF-A0A9X5FFU6-F1
#
_cell.length_a   1.000
_cell.length_b   1.000
_cell.length_c   1.000
_cell.angle_alpha   90.00
_cell.angle_beta   90.00
_cell.angle_gamma   90.00
#
_symmetry.space_group_name_H-M   'P 1'
#
loop_
_entity.id
_entity.type
_entity.pdbx_description
1 polymer ?
#
loop_
_entity_poly.entity_id
_entity_poly.type
_entity_poly.pdbx_seq_one_letter_code
_entity_poly.pdbx_strand_id
1 'polypeptide(L)'
;MDQETVVRPEKPPVWRCEAELVFVTKVHGVVFTEAVRTDCERIVRDVCDDFHVKLVTFTSGDDHVALRVSYPPTVQVSKLVNSLKGVSSRHLRRLHPELLEPFLWEGRLWSRSYFCGTVGPGDLDREIAAYLDSQHRSGSRLSALDDSMTAPARKVGP
;
A
#
# COMPACT_ATOMS: atom_id res chain seq x y z
N MET A 1 -25.15 -24.37 -30.86
CA MET A 1 -25.80 -23.68 -29.73
C MET A 1 -24.82 -23.79 -28.58
N ASP A 2 -24.20 -22.67 -28.29
CA ASP A 2 -22.88 -22.55 -27.68
C ASP A 2 -22.85 -23.07 -26.23
N GLN A 3 -21.82 -23.85 -25.91
CA GLN A 3 -21.55 -24.24 -24.53
C GLN A 3 -20.97 -23.03 -23.81
N GLU A 4 -21.77 -22.42 -22.93
CA GLU A 4 -21.34 -21.34 -22.06
C GLU A 4 -20.33 -21.90 -21.04
N THR A 5 -19.04 -21.71 -21.32
CA THR A 5 -17.96 -22.05 -20.40
C THR A 5 -18.08 -21.16 -19.17
N VAL A 6 -18.55 -21.74 -18.07
CA VAL A 6 -18.57 -21.10 -16.75
C VAL A 6 -17.12 -20.88 -16.29
N VAL A 7 -16.56 -19.71 -16.58
CA VAL A 7 -15.26 -19.29 -16.07
C VAL A 7 -15.42 -18.99 -14.58
N ARG A 8 -14.77 -19.79 -13.73
CA ARG A 8 -14.80 -19.57 -12.28
C ARG A 8 -13.87 -18.40 -11.92
N PRO A 9 -14.30 -17.48 -11.04
CA PRO A 9 -13.44 -16.38 -10.62
C PRO A 9 -12.25 -16.93 -9.81
N GLU A 10 -11.04 -16.56 -10.22
CA GLU A 10 -9.82 -16.87 -9.49
C GLU A 10 -9.80 -16.11 -8.15
N LYS A 11 -9.08 -16.66 -7.15
CA LYS A 11 -8.90 -15.97 -5.88
C LYS A 11 -8.06 -14.72 -6.07
N PRO A 12 -8.41 -13.59 -5.42
CA PRO A 12 -7.58 -12.41 -5.47
C PRO A 12 -6.22 -12.66 -4.79
N PRO A 13 -5.15 -11.96 -5.21
CA PRO A 13 -3.86 -12.06 -4.57
C PRO A 13 -3.92 -11.57 -3.12
N VAL A 14 -3.27 -12.31 -2.22
CA VAL A 14 -3.05 -11.90 -0.83
C VAL A 14 -1.66 -11.30 -0.73
N TRP A 15 -1.56 -10.12 -0.13
CA TRP A 15 -0.29 -9.41 0.03
C TRP A 15 -0.27 -8.63 1.34
N ARG A 16 0.95 -8.43 1.84
CA ARG A 16 1.25 -7.54 2.96
C ARG A 16 2.56 -6.84 2.66
N CYS A 17 2.48 -5.62 2.13
CA CYS A 17 3.65 -4.77 1.93
C CYS A 17 3.48 -3.52 2.78
N GLU A 18 4.39 -3.34 3.72
CA GLU A 18 4.47 -2.17 4.59
C GLU A 18 5.86 -1.56 4.51
N ALA A 19 5.94 -0.23 4.53
CA ALA A 19 7.21 0.49 4.56
C ALA A 19 7.13 1.73 5.44
N GLU A 20 8.25 2.03 6.10
CA GLU A 20 8.56 3.31 6.73
C GLU A 20 9.34 4.16 5.72
N LEU A 21 8.80 5.33 5.39
CA LEU A 21 9.39 6.29 4.46
C LEU A 21 9.73 7.56 5.23
N VAL A 22 10.95 8.04 5.09
CA VAL A 22 11.38 9.32 5.70
C VAL A 22 12.03 10.18 4.64
N PHE A 23 11.62 11.44 4.56
CA PHE A 23 12.32 12.43 3.74
C PHE A 23 12.41 13.77 4.48
N VAL A 24 13.54 14.42 4.26
CA VAL A 24 13.99 15.62 4.98
C VAL A 24 14.00 16.80 4.02
N THR A 25 13.73 18.01 4.54
CA THR A 25 13.87 19.25 3.79
C THR A 25 15.31 19.46 3.35
N LYS A 26 15.51 20.23 2.29
CA LYS A 26 16.84 20.50 1.73
C LYS A 26 17.61 21.49 2.60
N VAL A 27 16.91 22.47 3.16
CA VAL A 27 17.42 23.39 4.16
C VAL A 27 16.85 22.97 5.51
N HIS A 28 17.72 22.78 6.49
CA HIS A 28 17.35 22.37 7.85
C HIS A 28 16.82 23.56 8.67
N GLY A 29 15.91 23.31 9.59
CA GLY A 29 15.28 24.32 10.45
C GLY A 29 13.86 23.90 10.86
N VAL A 30 13.13 24.80 11.53
CA VAL A 30 11.75 24.55 11.96
C VAL A 30 10.80 24.88 10.79
N VAL A 31 10.65 23.94 9.87
CA VAL A 31 9.82 24.07 8.66
C VAL A 31 8.37 23.68 8.95
N PHE A 32 8.16 22.62 9.74
CA PHE A 32 6.83 22.08 10.02
C PHE A 32 6.18 22.73 11.25
N THR A 33 5.69 23.96 11.07
CA THR A 33 4.68 24.53 11.98
C THR A 33 3.40 23.70 11.97
N GLU A 34 2.50 23.93 12.93
CA GLU A 34 1.21 23.21 13.00
C GLU A 34 0.41 23.32 11.69
N ALA A 35 0.30 24.53 11.12
CA ALA A 35 -0.40 24.76 9.87
C ALA A 35 0.23 24.00 8.69
N VAL A 36 1.55 24.07 8.55
CA VAL A 36 2.29 23.36 7.48
C VAL A 36 2.15 21.85 7.64
N ARG A 37 2.18 21.35 8.89
CA ARG A 37 2.02 19.92 9.21
C ARG A 37 0.63 19.42 8.80
N THR A 38 -0.43 20.13 9.18
CA THR A 38 -1.81 19.74 8.85
C THR A 38 -2.03 19.68 7.33
N ASP A 39 -1.57 20.68 6.59
CA ASP A 39 -1.68 20.67 5.13
C ASP A 39 -0.81 19.60 4.49
N CYS A 40 0.42 19.39 5.00
CA CYS A 40 1.31 18.35 4.48
C CYS A 40 0.69 16.97 4.65
N GLU A 41 0.12 16.67 5.82
CA GLU A 41 -0.53 15.39 6.07
C GLU A 41 -1.72 15.17 5.13
N ARG A 42 -2.56 16.20 4.91
CA ARG A 42 -3.67 16.14 3.96
C ARG A 42 -3.17 15.83 2.54
N ILE A 43 -2.17 16.58 2.05
CA ILE A 43 -1.61 16.37 0.71
C ILE A 43 -0.98 14.98 0.56
N VAL A 44 -0.26 14.51 1.59
CA VAL A 44 0.34 13.17 1.58
C VAL A 44 -0.75 12.10 1.52
N ARG A 45 -1.84 12.25 2.25
CA ARG A 45 -2.99 11.35 2.21
C ARG A 45 -3.61 11.31 0.81
N ASP A 46 -3.86 12.46 0.20
CA ASP A 46 -4.39 12.56 -1.17
C ASP A 46 -3.50 11.81 -2.18
N VAL A 47 -2.18 12.00 -2.11
CA VAL A 47 -1.24 11.29 -2.99
C VAL A 47 -1.18 9.78 -2.71
N CYS A 48 -1.31 9.37 -1.45
CA CYS A 48 -1.40 7.96 -1.09
C CYS A 48 -2.67 7.33 -1.71
N ASP A 49 -3.81 8.00 -1.63
CA ASP A 49 -5.07 7.52 -2.19
C ASP A 49 -5.01 7.37 -3.72
N ASP A 50 -4.37 8.33 -4.42
CA ASP A 50 -4.12 8.26 -5.87
C ASP A 50 -3.28 7.03 -6.28
N PHE A 51 -2.41 6.55 -5.38
CA PHE A 51 -1.57 5.36 -5.59
C PHE A 51 -2.22 4.07 -5.07
N HIS A 52 -3.45 4.14 -4.55
CA HIS A 52 -4.11 3.05 -3.82
C HIS A 52 -3.27 2.54 -2.63
N VAL A 53 -2.54 3.44 -2.01
CA VAL A 53 -1.70 3.21 -0.84
C VAL A 53 -2.43 3.69 0.39
N LYS A 54 -2.48 2.87 1.43
CA LYS A 54 -3.02 3.28 2.72
C LYS A 54 -1.93 3.97 3.53
N LEU A 55 -2.15 5.23 3.87
CA LEU A 55 -1.36 5.93 4.89
C LEU A 55 -1.76 5.40 6.27
N VAL A 56 -0.84 4.68 6.92
CA VAL A 56 -1.06 4.09 8.25
C VAL A 56 -0.79 5.11 9.34
N THR A 57 0.34 5.80 9.25
CA THR A 57 0.74 6.83 10.21
C THR A 57 1.48 7.95 9.49
N PHE A 58 1.26 9.18 9.93
CA PHE A 58 2.04 10.36 9.54
C PHE A 58 2.60 11.01 10.80
N THR A 59 3.90 11.27 10.80
CA THR A 59 4.55 12.11 11.82
C THR A 59 5.50 13.09 11.15
N SER A 60 5.75 14.21 11.82
CA SER A 60 6.77 15.16 11.38
C SER A 60 7.57 15.68 12.56
N GLY A 61 8.88 15.83 12.33
CA GLY A 61 9.77 16.62 13.16
C GLY A 61 9.83 18.05 12.66
N ASP A 62 10.92 18.76 12.97
CA ASP A 62 11.11 20.16 12.57
C ASP A 62 11.36 20.29 11.05
N ASP A 63 12.14 19.38 10.48
CA ASP A 63 12.66 19.43 9.11
C ASP A 63 12.38 18.15 8.29
N HIS A 64 11.61 17.20 8.83
CA HIS A 64 11.37 15.93 8.18
C HIS A 64 9.97 15.40 8.44
N VAL A 65 9.51 14.54 7.52
CA VAL A 65 8.28 13.76 7.68
C VAL A 65 8.62 12.27 7.64
N ALA A 66 7.94 11.50 8.47
CA ALA A 66 8.01 10.06 8.52
C ALA A 66 6.61 9.46 8.31
N LEU A 67 6.52 8.52 7.39
CA LEU A 67 5.28 7.92 6.93
C LEU A 67 5.37 6.41 7.09
N ARG A 68 4.37 5.80 7.72
CA ARG A 68 4.14 4.37 7.60
C ARG A 68 3.05 4.14 6.57
N VAL A 69 3.35 3.34 5.54
CA VAL A 69 2.42 3.05 4.45
C VAL A 69 2.20 1.56 4.27
N SER A 70 0.98 1.18 3.88
CA SER A 70 0.65 -0.15 3.37
C SER A 70 0.25 -0.03 1.91
N TYR A 71 0.92 -0.77 1.03
CA TYR A 71 0.82 -0.56 -0.41
C TYR A 71 0.67 -1.88 -1.19
N PRO A 72 -0.05 -1.88 -2.32
CA PRO A 72 -0.09 -3.05 -3.21
C PRO A 72 1.30 -3.35 -3.78
N PRO A 73 1.64 -4.63 -4.05
CA PRO A 73 2.94 -5.01 -4.63
C PRO A 73 3.18 -4.44 -6.04
N THR A 74 2.14 -3.96 -6.70
CA THR A 74 2.21 -3.27 -8.01
C THR A 74 2.76 -1.85 -7.89
N VAL A 75 2.77 -1.26 -6.69
CA VAL A 75 3.27 0.10 -6.44
C VAL A 75 4.79 0.09 -6.34
N GLN A 76 5.43 0.88 -7.20
CA GLN A 76 6.86 1.16 -7.10
C GLN A 76 7.09 2.25 -6.04
N VAL A 77 7.67 1.88 -4.90
CA VAL A 77 7.91 2.79 -3.77
C VAL A 77 8.69 4.04 -4.20
N SER A 78 9.66 3.91 -5.10
CA SER A 78 10.41 5.06 -5.63
C SER A 78 9.52 6.05 -6.39
N LYS A 79 8.53 5.58 -7.16
CA LYS A 79 7.56 6.44 -7.84
C LYS A 79 6.62 7.12 -6.85
N LEU A 80 6.16 6.38 -5.84
CA LEU A 80 5.34 6.93 -4.75
C LEU A 80 6.09 8.07 -4.05
N VAL A 81 7.33 7.86 -3.61
CA VAL A 81 8.13 8.87 -2.93
C VAL A 81 8.39 10.09 -3.80
N ASN A 82 8.65 9.90 -5.10
CA ASN A 82 8.81 11.01 -6.04
C ASN A 82 7.52 11.85 -6.16
N SER A 83 6.36 11.20 -6.20
CA SER A 83 5.06 11.87 -6.22
C SER A 83 4.81 12.62 -4.91
N LEU A 84 4.98 11.95 -3.77
CA LEU A 84 4.83 12.53 -2.43
C LEU A 84 5.65 13.79 -2.28
N LYS A 85 6.94 13.74 -2.60
CA LYS A 85 7.85 14.89 -2.52
C LYS A 85 7.50 15.97 -3.52
N GLY A 86 7.20 15.62 -4.78
CA GLY A 86 6.89 16.59 -5.83
C GLY A 86 5.60 17.36 -5.58
N VAL A 87 4.52 16.64 -5.25
CA VAL A 87 3.18 17.20 -5.00
C VAL A 87 3.17 18.01 -3.71
N SER A 88 3.62 17.45 -2.59
CA SER A 88 3.69 18.19 -1.31
C SER A 88 4.48 19.49 -1.46
N SER A 89 5.67 19.43 -2.07
CA SER A 89 6.52 20.60 -2.31
C SER A 89 5.80 21.71 -3.09
N ARG A 90 5.07 21.34 -4.15
CA ARG A 90 4.31 22.31 -4.96
C ARG A 90 3.14 22.92 -4.21
N HIS A 91 2.36 22.10 -3.52
CA HIS A 91 1.15 22.54 -2.84
C HIS A 91 1.46 23.35 -1.58
N LEU A 92 2.43 22.89 -0.78
CA LEU A 92 2.86 23.61 0.41
C LEU A 92 3.43 24.99 0.07
N ARG A 93 4.26 25.12 -0.98
CA ARG A 93 4.74 26.44 -1.44
C ARG A 93 3.62 27.39 -1.87
N ARG A 94 2.48 26.87 -2.32
CA ARG A 94 1.33 27.68 -2.72
C ARG A 94 0.51 28.12 -1.51
N LEU A 95 0.36 27.25 -0.52
CA LEU A 95 -0.43 27.50 0.68
C LEU A 95 0.33 28.36 1.69
N HIS A 96 1.64 28.15 1.80
CA HIS A 96 2.50 28.73 2.84
C HIS A 96 3.76 29.41 2.23
N PRO A 97 3.63 30.35 1.28
CA PRO A 97 4.78 30.92 0.58
C PRO A 97 5.77 31.61 1.53
N GLU A 98 5.28 32.46 2.44
CA GLU A 98 6.11 33.23 3.37
C GLU A 98 6.79 32.34 4.43
N LEU A 99 6.13 31.25 4.86
CA LEU A 99 6.69 30.32 5.83
C LEU A 99 7.78 29.43 5.22
N LEU A 100 7.68 29.11 3.93
CA LEU A 100 8.57 28.16 3.27
C LEU A 100 9.72 28.81 2.52
N GLU A 101 9.58 30.07 2.09
CA GLU A 101 10.61 30.79 1.34
C GLU A 101 12.02 30.68 1.96
N PRO A 102 12.21 30.84 3.28
CA PRO A 102 13.54 30.71 3.90
C PRO A 102 14.15 29.30 3.81
N PHE A 103 13.32 28.28 3.59
CA PHE A 103 13.71 26.87 3.59
C PHE A 103 13.79 26.25 2.19
N LEU A 104 13.62 27.06 1.13
CA LEU A 104 13.77 26.60 -0.24
C LEU A 104 15.22 26.71 -0.70
N TRP A 105 15.71 25.65 -1.34
CA TRP A 105 16.99 25.66 -2.05
C TRP A 105 16.76 25.56 -3.55
N GLU A 106 17.04 26.61 -4.32
CA GLU A 106 16.73 26.68 -5.76
C GLU A 106 15.27 26.29 -6.06
N GLY A 107 14.33 26.76 -5.23
CA GLY A 107 12.91 26.44 -5.34
C GLY A 107 12.52 25.02 -4.91
N ARG A 108 13.44 24.22 -4.34
CA ARG A 108 13.19 22.85 -3.87
C ARG A 108 13.05 22.82 -2.35
N LEU A 109 11.94 22.26 -1.87
CA LEU A 109 11.69 22.02 -0.44
C LEU A 109 12.46 20.81 0.09
N TRP A 110 12.42 19.68 -0.64
CA TRP A 110 12.94 18.40 -0.15
C TRP A 110 14.37 18.14 -0.62
N SER A 111 15.15 17.45 0.21
CA SER A 111 16.40 16.80 -0.21
C SER A 111 16.11 15.80 -1.33
N ARG A 112 17.10 15.46 -2.16
CA ARG A 112 16.96 14.42 -3.19
C ARG A 112 16.80 13.03 -2.58
N SER A 113 17.54 12.76 -1.51
CA SER A 113 17.52 11.47 -0.81
C SER A 113 16.21 11.25 -0.04
N TYR A 114 15.96 9.99 0.31
CA TYR A 114 14.93 9.55 1.23
C TYR A 114 15.37 8.22 1.84
N PHE A 115 14.81 7.88 2.99
CA PHE A 115 14.93 6.57 3.60
C PHE A 115 13.68 5.75 3.28
N CYS A 116 13.88 4.44 3.07
CA CYS A 116 12.81 3.46 2.92
C CYS A 116 13.23 2.19 3.66
N GLY A 117 12.49 1.83 4.71
CA GLY A 117 12.64 0.57 5.44
C GLY A 117 11.39 -0.27 5.31
N THR A 118 11.53 -1.57 5.05
CA THR A 118 10.38 -2.49 5.06
C THR A 118 9.99 -2.83 6.50
N VAL A 119 8.69 -2.97 6.75
CA VAL A 119 8.20 -3.46 8.04
C VAL A 119 7.79 -4.92 7.88
N GLY A 120 8.50 -5.80 8.58
CA GLY A 120 8.26 -7.24 8.53
C GLY A 120 6.99 -7.65 9.29
N PRO A 121 6.33 -8.74 8.88
CA PRO A 121 5.26 -9.34 9.67
C PRO A 121 5.86 -9.93 10.96
N GLY A 122 5.11 -9.85 12.06
CA GLY A 122 5.56 -10.36 13.37
C GLY A 122 5.69 -11.88 13.44
N ASP A 123 4.97 -12.61 12.57
CA ASP A 123 4.99 -14.09 12.50
C ASP A 123 4.73 -14.53 11.04
N LEU A 124 5.77 -14.50 10.21
CA LEU A 124 5.70 -14.81 8.78
C LEU A 124 5.26 -16.27 8.54
N ASP A 125 5.74 -17.20 9.34
CA ASP A 125 5.46 -18.63 9.18
C ASP A 125 3.96 -18.92 9.36
N ARG A 126 3.35 -18.28 10.37
CA ARG A 126 1.90 -18.37 10.59
C ARG A 126 1.09 -17.78 9.43
N GLU A 127 1.50 -16.65 8.88
CA GLU A 127 0.81 -16.03 7.73
C GLU A 127 0.90 -16.91 6.47
N ILE A 128 2.06 -17.50 6.21
CA ILE A 128 2.26 -18.45 5.10
C ILE A 128 1.40 -19.70 5.30
N ALA A 129 1.40 -20.29 6.49
CA ALA A 129 0.59 -21.47 6.80
C ALA A 129 -0.91 -21.18 6.58
N ALA A 130 -1.41 -20.04 7.06
CA ALA A 130 -2.79 -19.63 6.86
C ALA A 130 -3.14 -19.44 5.37
N TYR A 131 -2.22 -18.87 4.58
CA TYR A 131 -2.39 -18.75 3.14
C TYR A 131 -2.46 -20.12 2.45
N LEU A 132 -1.52 -21.03 2.72
CA LEU A 132 -1.50 -22.38 2.13
C LEU A 132 -2.77 -23.17 2.48
N ASP A 133 -3.19 -23.12 3.74
CA ASP A 133 -4.44 -23.73 4.20
C ASP A 133 -5.65 -23.18 3.44
N SER A 134 -5.69 -21.87 3.19
CA SER A 134 -6.76 -21.25 2.41
C SER A 134 -6.76 -21.76 0.96
N GLN A 135 -5.60 -22.04 0.38
CA GLN A 135 -5.48 -22.58 -0.98
C GLN A 135 -6.00 -24.02 -1.04
N HIS A 136 -5.61 -24.87 -0.09
CA HIS A 136 -6.02 -26.28 -0.06
C HIS A 136 -7.51 -26.48 0.22
N ARG A 137 -8.12 -25.68 1.12
CA ARG A 137 -9.56 -25.78 1.45
C ARG A 137 -10.48 -25.54 0.25
N SER A 138 -10.06 -24.74 -0.72
CA SER A 138 -10.84 -24.50 -1.93
C SER A 138 -10.71 -25.62 -2.96
N GLY A 139 -9.61 -26.39 -2.93
CA GLY A 139 -9.46 -27.61 -3.72
C GLY A 139 -10.24 -28.79 -3.15
N SER A 140 -10.28 -28.94 -1.82
CA SER A 140 -10.95 -30.06 -1.13
C SER A 140 -12.48 -30.06 -1.26
N ARG A 141 -13.12 -28.90 -1.44
CA ARG A 141 -14.57 -28.83 -1.67
C ARG A 141 -15.01 -29.38 -3.03
N LEU A 142 -14.08 -29.64 -3.95
CA LEU A 142 -14.33 -30.20 -5.29
C LEU A 142 -14.34 -31.74 -5.28
N SER A 143 -13.46 -32.40 -4.52
CA SER A 143 -13.45 -33.87 -4.47
C SER A 143 -14.71 -34.45 -3.81
N ALA A 144 -15.26 -33.75 -2.81
CA ALA A 144 -16.47 -34.19 -2.11
C ALA A 144 -17.76 -34.04 -2.94
N LEU A 145 -17.76 -33.23 -4.00
CA LEU A 145 -18.92 -33.07 -4.88
C LEU A 145 -18.88 -34.04 -6.07
N ASP A 146 -17.68 -34.37 -6.59
CA ASP A 146 -17.50 -35.39 -7.63
C ASP A 146 -17.75 -36.82 -7.10
N ASP A 147 -17.34 -37.12 -5.86
CA ASP A 147 -17.59 -38.43 -5.25
C ASP A 147 -19.10 -38.70 -5.01
N SER A 148 -19.92 -37.64 -4.90
CA SER A 148 -21.38 -37.78 -4.74
C SER A 148 -22.12 -38.09 -6.04
N MET A 149 -21.49 -37.89 -7.21
CA MET A 149 -22.04 -38.20 -8.53
C MET A 149 -21.65 -39.59 -9.06
N THR A 150 -20.85 -40.36 -8.29
CA THR A 150 -20.33 -41.68 -8.71
C THR A 150 -20.89 -42.83 -7.85
N ALA A 151 -22.14 -42.74 -7.39
CA ALA A 151 -22.82 -43.87 -6.76
C ALA A 151 -23.40 -44.80 -7.85
N PRO A 152 -23.09 -46.12 -7.86
CA PRO A 152 -23.55 -47.02 -8.91
C PRO A 152 -25.06 -47.26 -8.80
N ALA A 153 -25.76 -47.12 -9.94
CA ALA A 153 -27.17 -47.47 -10.06
C ALA A 153 -27.41 -48.92 -9.60
N ARG A 154 -28.23 -49.03 -8.56
CA ARG A 154 -28.68 -50.27 -7.92
C ARG A 154 -29.35 -51.17 -8.97
N LYS A 155 -28.76 -52.35 -9.23
CA LYS A 155 -29.41 -53.41 -10.02
C LYS A 155 -30.69 -53.85 -9.31
N VAL A 156 -31.82 -53.72 -9.99
CA VAL A 156 -33.07 -54.38 -9.63
C VAL A 156 -33.32 -55.43 -10.71
N GLY A 157 -33.17 -56.71 -10.35
CA GLY A 157 -33.76 -57.83 -11.09
C GLY A 157 -35.02 -58.32 -10.38
N PRO A 158 -35.62 -59.45 -10.77
CA PRO A 158 -35.37 -60.26 -11.97
C PRO A 158 -36.29 -59.90 -13.14
#